data_AF-A0A6S6TU51-F1
#
_entry.id   AF-A0A6S6TU51-F1
#
_cell.length_a   1.000
_cell.length_b   1.000
_cell.length_c   1.000
_cell.angle_alpha   90.00
_cell.angle_beta   90.00
_cell.angle_gamma   90.00
#
_symmetry.space_group_name_H-M   'P 1'
#
loop_
_entity.id
_entity.type
_entity.pdbx_description
1 polymer ?
#
loop_
_entity_poly.entity_id
_entity_poly.type
_entity_poly.pdbx_seq_one_letter_code
_entity_poly.pdbx_strand_id
1 'polypeptide(L)'
;MLYAEVQNELSEILAIARVVEYKGITLYLLTPSELQQVLALELSVRADNLENGVEKKNHFYDYAKIINPEYPAFKYTLSMKHKKKEIFDPYKVQKALPAEYEIWKNKSRSELEKEIKDEKNAITDSQAIILRKDLEKEIDLAKHSIDKVLENYEDYDVVISTFEEYTYYPALYYVMEQDNKNKAADTHLRQDVPNLLWYEDNRPYAELRSNDRMSRIIQTFDRFCGSIYIKSK
;
A
#
# COMPACT_ATOMS: atom_id res chain seq x y z
N MET A 1 27.32 -0.16 -19.59
CA MET A 1 26.23 0.19 -20.52
C MET A 1 25.81 1.62 -20.20
N LEU A 2 25.69 2.52 -21.19
CA LEU A 2 25.31 3.90 -20.89
C LEU A 2 23.84 3.92 -20.42
N TYR A 3 23.51 4.66 -19.35
CA TYR A 3 22.15 4.78 -18.81
C TYR A 3 21.08 5.01 -19.89
N ALA A 4 21.42 5.76 -20.93
CA ALA A 4 20.56 6.04 -22.07
C ALA A 4 20.23 4.79 -22.92
N GLU A 5 21.17 3.85 -23.08
CA GLU A 5 20.97 2.61 -23.83
C GLU A 5 19.94 1.73 -23.12
N VAL A 6 20.09 1.55 -21.80
CA VAL A 6 19.13 0.80 -20.97
C VAL A 6 17.73 1.41 -21.03
N GLN A 7 17.63 2.75 -20.93
CA GLN A 7 16.35 3.45 -20.99
C GLN A 7 15.68 3.31 -22.37
N ASN A 8 16.44 3.34 -23.45
CA ASN A 8 15.92 3.15 -24.80
C ASN A 8 15.39 1.73 -24.98
N GLU A 9 16.19 0.71 -24.64
CA GLU A 9 15.77 -0.70 -24.73
C GLU A 9 14.54 -0.97 -23.86
N LEU A 10 14.53 -0.46 -22.63
CA LEU A 10 13.36 -0.58 -21.75
C LEU A 10 12.14 0.08 -22.38
N SER A 11 12.28 1.28 -22.95
CA SER A 11 11.17 2.00 -23.59
C SER A 11 10.60 1.22 -24.78
N GLU A 12 11.45 0.56 -25.58
CA GLU A 12 11.03 -0.28 -26.69
C GLU A 12 10.22 -1.49 -26.21
N ILE A 13 10.68 -2.17 -25.15
CA ILE A 13 9.95 -3.29 -24.53
C ILE A 13 8.58 -2.80 -24.01
N LEU A 14 8.56 -1.62 -23.37
CA LEU A 14 7.36 -1.08 -22.74
C LEU A 14 6.37 -0.44 -23.74
N ALA A 15 6.80 -0.10 -24.96
CA ALA A 15 5.94 0.53 -25.97
C ALA A 15 4.79 -0.37 -26.43
N ILE A 16 4.97 -1.69 -26.36
CA ILE A 16 3.97 -2.70 -26.73
C ILE A 16 3.23 -3.29 -25.53
N ALA A 17 3.77 -3.06 -24.31
CA ALA A 17 3.21 -3.60 -23.09
C ALA A 17 1.89 -2.90 -22.74
N ARG A 18 0.99 -3.63 -22.09
CA ARG A 18 -0.29 -3.06 -21.66
C ARG A 18 -0.07 -2.13 -20.47
N VAL A 19 -0.57 -0.90 -20.59
CA VAL A 19 -0.40 0.14 -19.58
C VAL A 19 -1.66 0.37 -18.78
N VAL A 20 -1.50 0.63 -17.48
CA VAL A 20 -2.53 1.10 -16.57
C VAL A 20 -2.01 2.34 -15.85
N GLU A 21 -2.72 3.45 -16.02
CA GLU A 21 -2.43 4.70 -15.30
C GLU A 21 -3.32 4.81 -14.06
N TYR A 22 -2.71 5.17 -12.92
CA TYR A 22 -3.43 5.40 -11.68
C TYR A 22 -2.80 6.52 -10.88
N LYS A 23 -3.50 7.65 -10.74
CA LYS A 23 -3.08 8.81 -9.93
C LYS A 23 -1.64 9.28 -10.19
N GLY A 24 -1.22 9.28 -11.46
CA GLY A 24 0.13 9.69 -11.87
C GLY A 24 1.19 8.59 -11.79
N ILE A 25 0.79 7.33 -11.55
CA ILE A 25 1.65 6.17 -11.61
C ILE A 25 1.33 5.35 -12.83
N THR A 26 2.39 4.88 -13.49
CA THR A 26 2.31 3.97 -14.62
C THR A 26 2.65 2.54 -14.17
N LEU A 27 1.69 1.64 -14.36
CA LEU A 27 1.85 0.20 -14.19
C LEU A 27 1.80 -0.47 -15.56
N TYR A 28 2.86 -1.20 -15.91
CA TYR A 28 2.93 -2.04 -17.08
C TYR A 28 2.61 -3.48 -16.70
N LEU A 29 1.68 -4.09 -17.43
CA LEU A 29 1.30 -5.49 -17.29
C LEU A 29 2.07 -6.28 -18.36
N LEU A 30 3.14 -6.94 -17.92
CA LEU A 30 4.05 -7.66 -18.80
C LEU A 30 3.54 -9.07 -19.07
N THR A 31 3.63 -9.46 -20.34
CA THR A 31 3.60 -10.85 -20.81
C THR A 31 4.90 -11.58 -20.44
N PRO A 32 4.94 -12.93 -20.55
CA PRO A 32 6.19 -13.68 -20.37
C PRO A 32 7.35 -13.20 -21.24
N SER A 33 7.07 -12.87 -22.51
CA SER A 33 8.10 -12.44 -23.44
C SER A 33 8.70 -11.10 -23.05
N GLU A 34 7.86 -10.13 -22.66
CA GLU A 34 8.31 -8.82 -22.20
C GLU A 34 9.07 -8.92 -20.88
N LEU A 35 8.59 -9.75 -19.94
CA LEU A 35 9.27 -9.99 -18.67
C LEU A 35 10.68 -10.55 -18.91
N GLN A 36 10.83 -11.54 -19.78
CA GLN A 36 12.15 -12.13 -20.07
C GLN A 36 13.12 -11.11 -20.66
N GLN A 37 12.65 -10.23 -21.54
CA GLN A 37 13.47 -9.13 -22.07
C GLN A 37 13.90 -8.16 -20.97
N VAL A 38 12.98 -7.76 -20.09
CA VAL A 38 13.29 -6.90 -18.94
C VAL A 38 14.29 -7.56 -17.99
N LEU A 39 14.15 -8.86 -17.71
CA LEU A 39 15.08 -9.59 -16.85
C LEU A 39 16.46 -9.73 -17.50
N ALA A 40 16.54 -9.95 -18.81
CA ALA A 40 17.81 -9.96 -19.53
C ALA A 40 18.51 -8.58 -19.46
N LEU A 41 17.75 -7.50 -19.62
CA LEU A 41 18.24 -6.15 -19.46
C LEU A 41 18.72 -5.88 -18.03
N GLU A 42 17.97 -6.33 -17.01
CA GLU A 42 18.39 -6.23 -15.61
C GLU A 42 19.71 -6.96 -15.33
N LEU A 43 19.87 -8.16 -15.88
CA LEU A 43 21.10 -8.93 -15.74
C LEU A 43 22.30 -8.21 -16.37
N SER A 44 22.10 -7.55 -17.52
CA SER A 44 23.16 -6.76 -18.18
C SER A 44 23.58 -5.56 -17.32
N VAL A 45 22.62 -4.84 -16.73
CA VAL A 45 22.86 -3.71 -15.81
C VAL A 45 23.55 -4.18 -14.53
N ARG A 46 23.18 -5.36 -14.02
CA ARG A 46 23.83 -5.96 -12.86
C ARG A 46 25.29 -6.30 -13.16
N ALA A 47 25.56 -6.97 -14.29
CA ALA A 47 26.91 -7.32 -14.70
C ALA A 47 27.81 -6.09 -14.84
N ASP A 48 27.33 -5.04 -15.51
CA ASP A 48 28.03 -3.78 -15.70
C ASP A 48 28.32 -3.06 -14.38
N ASN A 49 27.34 -3.00 -13.47
CA ASN A 49 27.55 -2.41 -12.15
C ASN A 49 28.63 -3.17 -11.34
N LEU A 50 28.63 -4.50 -11.39
CA LEU A 50 29.61 -5.32 -10.69
C LEU A 50 31.02 -5.13 -11.27
N GLU A 51 31.14 -5.04 -12.61
CA GLU A 51 32.42 -4.73 -13.28
C GLU A 51 32.96 -3.36 -12.87
N ASN A 52 32.07 -2.38 -12.66
CA ASN A 52 32.40 -1.04 -12.19
C ASN A 52 32.50 -0.91 -10.65
N GLY A 53 32.43 -2.01 -9.90
CA GLY A 53 32.58 -2.02 -8.43
C GLY A 53 31.41 -1.39 -7.66
N VAL A 54 30.22 -1.33 -8.25
CA VAL A 54 29.01 -0.76 -7.63
C VAL A 54 28.28 -1.84 -6.82
N GLU A 55 28.33 -1.75 -5.49
CA GLU A 55 27.59 -2.63 -4.59
C GLU A 55 26.20 -2.05 -4.28
N LYS A 56 25.16 -2.55 -4.98
CA LYS A 56 23.76 -2.19 -4.74
C LYS A 56 22.92 -3.46 -4.55
N LYS A 57 21.94 -3.41 -3.64
CA LYS A 57 20.98 -4.51 -3.44
C LYS A 57 20.06 -4.70 -4.65
N ASN A 58 19.73 -3.61 -5.35
CA ASN A 58 18.92 -3.63 -6.56
C ASN A 58 19.58 -2.76 -7.62
N HIS A 59 20.20 -3.40 -8.60
CA HIS A 59 20.93 -2.74 -9.68
C HIS A 59 20.00 -2.07 -10.71
N PHE A 60 18.74 -2.49 -10.78
CA PHE A 60 17.74 -1.95 -11.71
C PHE A 60 16.87 -0.84 -11.12
N TYR A 61 17.13 -0.46 -9.87
CA TYR A 61 16.29 0.47 -9.13
C TYR A 61 16.12 1.82 -9.85
N ASP A 62 17.14 2.31 -10.54
CA ASP A 62 17.11 3.62 -11.21
C ASP A 62 16.38 3.58 -12.57
N TYR A 63 15.96 2.39 -13.03
CA TYR A 63 15.31 2.18 -14.33
C TYR A 63 13.85 1.77 -14.19
N ALA A 64 13.55 0.75 -13.38
CA ALA A 64 12.18 0.27 -13.18
C ALA A 64 12.03 -0.51 -11.88
N LYS A 65 10.78 -0.66 -11.44
CA LYS A 65 10.39 -1.59 -10.37
C LYS A 65 9.80 -2.85 -10.97
N ILE A 66 10.56 -3.95 -10.94
CA ILE A 66 10.06 -5.29 -11.30
C ILE A 66 9.28 -5.87 -10.12
N ILE A 67 8.03 -6.28 -10.36
CA ILE A 67 7.08 -6.79 -9.36
C ILE A 67 6.77 -8.25 -9.69
N ASN A 68 7.07 -9.13 -8.74
CA ASN A 68 6.75 -10.56 -8.79
C ASN A 68 7.22 -11.29 -10.07
N PRO A 69 8.54 -11.31 -10.36
CA PRO A 69 9.05 -11.93 -11.58
C PRO A 69 8.92 -13.46 -11.61
N GLU A 70 8.58 -14.12 -10.49
CA GLU A 70 8.59 -15.58 -10.37
C GLU A 70 7.25 -16.25 -10.72
N TYR A 71 6.13 -15.55 -10.50
CA TYR A 71 4.79 -16.10 -10.73
C TYR A 71 3.90 -15.05 -11.41
N PRO A 72 3.09 -15.41 -12.42
CA PRO A 72 2.17 -14.45 -13.01
C PRO A 72 1.08 -14.09 -12.01
N ALA A 73 0.83 -12.79 -11.85
CA ALA A 73 -0.38 -12.35 -11.19
C ALA A 73 -1.58 -12.58 -12.13
N PHE A 74 -2.70 -13.02 -11.59
CA PHE A 74 -3.96 -13.19 -12.33
C PHE A 74 -5.05 -12.18 -11.91
N LYS A 75 -4.83 -11.49 -10.80
CA LYS A 75 -5.71 -10.43 -10.27
C LYS A 75 -4.85 -9.34 -9.66
N TYR A 76 -5.20 -8.08 -9.89
CA TYR A 76 -4.57 -6.96 -9.23
C TYR A 76 -5.59 -5.88 -8.84
N THR A 77 -5.27 -5.05 -7.85
CA THR A 77 -6.06 -3.90 -7.45
C THR A 77 -5.11 -2.76 -7.10
N LEU A 78 -5.39 -1.58 -7.65
CA LEU A 78 -4.66 -0.35 -7.35
C LEU A 78 -5.43 0.45 -6.30
N SER A 79 -4.73 0.90 -5.26
CA SER A 79 -5.31 1.73 -4.22
C SER A 79 -4.31 2.75 -3.71
N MET A 80 -4.81 3.80 -3.06
CA MET A 80 -3.96 4.63 -2.21
C MET A 80 -3.98 4.07 -0.80
N LYS A 81 -2.80 3.88 -0.22
CA LYS A 81 -2.64 3.54 1.19
C LYS A 81 -2.12 4.74 1.96
N HIS A 82 -2.56 4.81 3.21
CA HIS A 82 -2.15 5.84 4.15
C HIS A 82 -1.07 5.27 5.06
N LYS A 83 0.06 5.97 5.15
CA LYS A 83 1.00 5.73 6.26
C LYS A 83 0.71 6.73 7.36
N LYS A 84 0.41 6.23 8.57
CA LYS A 84 0.41 7.08 9.77
C LYS A 84 1.83 7.59 10.00
N LYS A 85 1.96 8.84 10.43
CA LYS A 85 3.23 9.38 10.87
C LYS A 85 3.65 8.65 12.14
N GLU A 86 4.84 8.12 12.13
CA GLU A 86 5.43 7.48 13.30
C GLU A 86 6.57 8.35 13.82
N ILE A 87 6.59 8.60 15.12
CA ILE A 87 7.65 9.33 15.82
C ILE A 87 8.43 8.29 16.61
N PHE A 88 9.70 8.12 16.25
CA PHE A 88 10.63 7.19 16.89
C PHE A 88 11.78 7.90 17.63
N ASP A 89 12.02 9.17 17.31
CA ASP A 89 13.08 9.95 17.94
C ASP A 89 12.72 10.23 19.41
N PRO A 90 13.53 9.79 20.39
CA PRO A 90 13.19 9.88 21.81
C PRO A 90 12.80 11.28 22.29
N TYR A 91 13.52 12.31 21.82
CA TYR A 91 13.26 13.69 22.17
C TYR A 91 11.91 14.17 21.61
N LYS A 92 11.62 13.85 20.34
CA LYS A 92 10.32 14.16 19.74
C LYS A 92 9.18 13.36 20.37
N VAL A 93 9.41 12.11 20.76
CA VAL A 93 8.41 11.27 21.44
C VAL A 93 8.03 11.87 22.79
N GLN A 94 9.02 12.17 23.66
CA GLN A 94 8.77 12.79 24.96
C GLN A 94 7.98 14.11 24.85
N LYS A 95 8.30 14.91 23.82
CA LYS A 95 7.60 16.17 23.56
C LYS A 95 6.18 15.97 23.03
N ALA A 96 5.96 14.94 22.21
CA ALA A 96 4.68 14.70 21.55
C ALA A 96 3.68 13.91 22.42
N LEU A 97 4.17 13.05 23.32
CA LEU A 97 3.32 12.14 24.11
C LEU A 97 2.21 12.85 24.90
N PRO A 98 2.45 14.00 25.58
CA PRO A 98 1.37 14.74 26.25
C PRO A 98 0.33 15.29 25.26
N ALA A 99 0.76 15.76 24.08
CA ALA A 99 -0.14 16.32 23.09
C ALA A 99 -1.03 15.24 22.46
N GLU A 100 -0.47 14.08 22.14
CA GLU A 100 -1.21 12.94 21.59
C GLU A 100 -2.22 12.37 22.58
N TYR A 101 -1.91 12.38 23.89
CA TYR A 101 -2.87 12.06 24.93
C TYR A 101 -4.07 13.01 24.95
N GLU A 102 -3.81 14.32 24.86
CA GLU A 102 -4.88 15.31 24.84
C GLU A 102 -5.76 15.16 23.59
N ILE A 103 -5.17 14.87 22.44
CA ILE A 103 -5.90 14.57 21.19
C ILE A 103 -6.78 13.33 21.39
N TRP A 104 -6.21 12.22 21.90
CA TRP A 104 -6.95 11.00 22.16
C TRP A 104 -8.11 11.24 23.14
N LYS A 105 -7.85 11.88 24.29
CA LYS A 105 -8.86 12.19 25.31
C LYS A 105 -10.06 12.93 24.72
N ASN A 106 -9.79 13.99 23.95
CA ASN A 106 -10.85 14.81 23.35
C ASN A 106 -11.61 14.04 22.28
N LYS A 107 -10.91 13.23 21.47
CA LYS A 107 -11.51 12.40 20.43
C LYS A 107 -12.41 11.31 21.03
N SER A 108 -11.94 10.57 22.03
CA SER A 108 -12.70 9.53 22.71
C SER A 108 -13.98 10.08 23.34
N ARG A 109 -13.91 11.25 24.00
CA ARG A 109 -15.12 11.93 24.52
C ARG A 109 -16.09 12.30 23.40
N SER A 110 -15.59 12.85 22.29
CA SER A 110 -16.45 13.21 21.16
C SER A 110 -17.07 11.99 20.47
N GLU A 111 -16.35 10.87 20.37
CA GLU A 111 -16.84 9.63 19.76
C GLU A 111 -17.89 8.97 20.65
N LEU A 112 -17.67 8.91 21.96
CA LEU A 112 -18.65 8.40 22.91
C LEU A 112 -19.96 9.21 22.87
N GLU A 113 -19.89 10.54 22.82
CA GLU A 113 -21.09 11.36 22.71
C GLU A 113 -21.84 11.16 21.40
N LYS A 114 -21.14 10.84 20.30
CA LYS A 114 -21.79 10.46 19.03
C LYS A 114 -22.47 9.11 19.17
N GLU A 115 -21.83 8.15 19.80
CA GLU A 115 -22.37 6.81 20.02
C GLU A 115 -23.64 6.84 20.89
N ILE A 116 -23.61 7.60 22.00
CA ILE A 116 -24.75 7.79 22.90
C ILE A 116 -25.94 8.44 22.17
N LYS A 117 -25.68 9.39 21.27
CA LYS A 117 -26.73 10.12 20.54
C LYS A 117 -27.23 9.41 19.28
N ASP A 118 -26.56 8.35 18.85
CA ASP A 118 -26.98 7.59 17.68
C ASP A 118 -28.22 6.75 18.03
N GLU A 119 -29.34 7.10 17.41
CA GLU A 119 -30.65 6.44 17.61
C GLU A 119 -30.60 4.94 17.35
N LYS A 120 -29.63 4.45 16.55
CA LYS A 120 -29.45 3.03 16.26
C LYS A 120 -28.91 2.22 17.44
N ASN A 121 -28.20 2.87 18.37
CA ASN A 121 -27.55 2.19 19.48
C ASN A 121 -28.49 1.97 20.68
N ALA A 122 -29.65 2.64 20.69
CA ALA A 122 -30.70 2.52 21.72
C ALA A 122 -30.16 2.62 23.17
N ILE A 123 -29.16 3.48 23.40
CA ILE A 123 -28.52 3.67 24.71
C ILE A 123 -29.45 4.48 25.60
N THR A 124 -29.73 3.97 26.81
CA THR A 124 -30.53 4.70 27.80
C THR A 124 -29.69 5.71 28.58
N ASP A 125 -30.33 6.70 29.20
CA ASP A 125 -29.63 7.71 30.03
C ASP A 125 -28.78 7.08 31.15
N SER A 126 -29.27 6.01 31.79
CA SER A 126 -28.54 5.31 32.84
C SER A 126 -27.29 4.59 32.30
N GLN A 127 -27.37 4.01 31.10
CA GLN A 127 -26.22 3.41 30.41
C GLN A 127 -25.22 4.48 29.97
N ALA A 128 -25.69 5.60 29.44
CA ALA A 128 -24.86 6.74 29.04
C ALA A 128 -24.03 7.29 30.22
N ILE A 129 -24.61 7.38 31.43
CA ILE A 129 -23.89 7.80 32.64
C ILE A 129 -22.76 6.81 32.98
N ILE A 130 -23.02 5.51 32.89
CA ILE A 130 -22.02 4.47 33.18
C ILE A 130 -20.87 4.57 32.17
N LEU A 131 -21.18 4.63 30.86
CA LEU A 131 -20.18 4.73 29.80
C LEU A 131 -19.28 5.96 29.95
N ARG A 132 -19.86 7.13 30.26
CA ARG A 132 -19.08 8.35 30.54
C ARG A 132 -18.16 8.15 31.73
N LYS A 133 -18.65 7.57 32.83
CA LYS A 133 -17.85 7.32 34.02
C LYS A 133 -16.70 6.36 33.75
N ASP A 134 -16.92 5.33 32.95
CA ASP A 134 -15.89 4.35 32.61
C ASP A 134 -14.84 4.96 31.68
N LEU A 135 -15.24 5.75 30.68
CA LEU A 135 -14.30 6.50 29.85
C LEU A 135 -13.41 7.45 30.69
N GLU A 136 -13.98 8.16 31.66
CA GLU A 136 -13.18 9.05 32.52
C GLU A 136 -12.15 8.29 33.37
N LYS A 137 -12.49 7.08 33.86
CA LYS A 137 -11.51 6.23 34.55
C LYS A 137 -10.39 5.79 33.61
N GLU A 138 -10.71 5.43 32.36
CA GLU A 138 -9.70 5.07 31.36
C GLU A 138 -8.78 6.25 31.05
N ILE A 139 -9.35 7.45 30.94
CA ILE A 139 -8.61 8.70 30.74
C ILE A 139 -7.64 8.96 31.90
N ASP A 140 -8.08 8.76 33.15
CA ASP A 140 -7.24 8.91 34.35
C ASP A 140 -6.11 7.87 34.41
N LEU A 141 -6.40 6.61 34.10
CA LEU A 141 -5.41 5.53 34.06
C LEU A 141 -4.36 5.75 32.96
N ALA A 142 -4.81 6.21 31.78
CA ALA A 142 -3.93 6.56 30.67
C ALA A 142 -3.02 7.72 31.05
N LYS A 143 -3.53 8.75 31.76
CA LYS A 143 -2.70 9.86 32.26
C LYS A 143 -1.59 9.38 33.18
N HIS A 144 -1.93 8.54 34.16
CA HIS A 144 -0.96 7.98 35.10
C HIS A 144 0.12 7.17 34.37
N SER A 145 -0.28 6.40 33.36
CA SER A 145 0.66 5.61 32.57
C SER A 145 1.61 6.49 31.76
N ILE A 146 1.11 7.56 31.17
CA ILE A 146 1.93 8.53 30.43
C ILE A 146 2.89 9.27 31.35
N ASP A 147 2.44 9.71 32.53
CA ASP A 147 3.30 10.38 33.50
C ASP A 147 4.42 9.46 33.98
N LYS A 148 4.09 8.20 34.28
CA LYS A 148 5.07 7.18 34.66
C LYS A 148 6.13 6.95 33.57
N VAL A 149 5.71 6.90 32.32
CA VAL A 149 6.61 6.73 31.16
C VAL A 149 7.46 7.98 30.95
N LEU A 150 6.92 9.19 31.12
CA LEU A 150 7.69 10.42 30.99
C LEU A 150 8.71 10.59 32.11
N GLU A 151 8.37 10.20 33.35
CA GLU A 151 9.27 10.25 34.50
C GLU A 151 10.45 9.28 34.38
N ASN A 152 10.25 8.12 33.75
CA ASN A 152 11.27 7.06 33.64
C ASN A 152 11.47 6.64 32.18
N TYR A 153 11.54 7.59 31.25
CA TYR A 153 11.50 7.32 29.81
C TYR A 153 12.60 6.36 29.34
N GLU A 154 13.79 6.43 29.94
CA GLU A 154 14.92 5.57 29.58
C GLU A 154 14.64 4.07 29.78
N ASP A 155 13.64 3.72 30.59
CA ASP A 155 13.23 2.35 30.85
C ASP A 155 12.24 1.79 29.80
N TYR A 156 11.81 2.60 28.83
CA TYR A 156 10.77 2.23 27.86
C TYR A 156 11.18 2.50 26.40
N ASP A 157 10.92 1.52 25.54
CA ASP A 157 10.91 1.72 24.08
C ASP A 157 9.55 2.28 23.65
N VAL A 158 9.49 3.59 23.39
CA VAL A 158 8.23 4.28 23.07
C VAL A 158 8.21 4.72 21.61
N VAL A 159 7.17 4.34 20.88
CA VAL A 159 6.87 4.79 19.53
C VAL A 159 5.47 5.37 19.48
N ILE A 160 5.33 6.56 18.89
CA ILE A 160 4.02 7.20 18.70
C ILE A 160 3.60 7.04 17.24
N SER A 161 2.50 6.31 17.01
CA SER A 161 1.76 6.37 15.74
C SER A 161 0.73 7.49 15.87
N THR A 162 1.04 8.66 15.32
CA THR A 162 0.18 9.83 15.47
C THR A 162 -1.12 9.66 14.69
N PHE A 163 -2.10 10.52 14.97
CA PHE A 163 -3.32 10.64 14.17
C PHE A 163 -3.10 11.33 12.82
N GLU A 164 -1.93 11.91 12.56
CA GLU A 164 -1.59 12.51 11.27
C GLU A 164 -1.19 11.44 10.25
N GLU A 165 -1.81 11.49 9.07
CA GLU A 165 -1.39 10.69 7.92
C GLU A 165 -0.26 11.45 7.21
N TYR A 166 0.95 10.88 7.23
CA TYR A 166 2.14 11.57 6.72
C TYR A 166 2.31 11.43 5.21
N THR A 167 1.81 10.34 4.62
CA THR A 167 2.04 10.08 3.20
C THR A 167 0.92 9.25 2.59
N TYR A 168 0.38 9.76 1.49
CA TYR A 168 -0.47 9.02 0.56
C TYR A 168 0.45 8.36 -0.46
N TYR A 169 0.48 7.02 -0.50
CA TYR A 169 1.26 6.32 -1.51
C TYR A 169 0.40 5.33 -2.29
N PRO A 170 0.65 5.23 -3.60
CA PRO A 170 0.00 4.23 -4.45
C PRO A 170 0.49 2.83 -4.07
N ALA A 171 -0.41 1.88 -4.02
CA ALA A 171 -0.11 0.49 -3.73
C ALA A 171 -0.81 -0.42 -4.73
N LEU A 172 -0.15 -1.56 -4.97
CA LEU A 172 -0.65 -2.66 -5.75
C LEU A 172 -0.90 -3.84 -4.81
N TYR A 173 -2.13 -4.30 -4.76
CA TYR A 173 -2.49 -5.61 -4.26
C TYR A 173 -2.59 -6.55 -5.45
N TYR A 174 -2.04 -7.76 -5.36
CA TYR A 174 -2.13 -8.74 -6.45
C TYR A 174 -2.22 -10.17 -5.92
N VAL A 175 -2.79 -11.06 -6.73
CA VAL A 175 -2.95 -12.48 -6.42
C VAL A 175 -2.28 -13.31 -7.49
N MET A 176 -1.49 -14.28 -7.04
CA MET A 176 -0.73 -15.22 -7.85
C MET A 176 -1.10 -16.66 -7.44
N GLU A 177 -0.84 -17.61 -8.33
CA GLU A 177 -0.89 -19.03 -8.01
C GLU A 177 0.53 -19.54 -7.78
N GLN A 178 0.79 -20.05 -6.57
CA GLN A 178 2.07 -20.63 -6.19
C GLN A 178 1.79 -21.98 -5.53
N ASP A 179 2.41 -23.05 -6.02
CA ASP A 179 2.24 -24.42 -5.52
C ASP A 179 0.76 -24.87 -5.45
N ASN A 180 -0.01 -24.58 -6.51
CA ASN A 180 -1.46 -24.83 -6.60
C ASN A 180 -2.30 -24.14 -5.50
N LYS A 181 -1.78 -23.06 -4.91
CA LYS A 181 -2.47 -22.25 -3.91
C LYS A 181 -2.46 -20.78 -4.31
N ASN A 182 -3.61 -20.13 -4.14
CA ASN A 182 -3.70 -18.69 -4.31
C ASN A 182 -2.97 -17.98 -3.17
N LYS A 183 -2.00 -17.15 -3.51
CA LYS A 183 -1.32 -16.25 -2.58
C LYS A 183 -1.57 -14.81 -2.97
N ALA A 184 -1.86 -13.99 -1.97
CA ALA A 184 -2.00 -12.56 -2.14
C ALA A 184 -0.74 -11.86 -1.62
N ALA A 185 -0.35 -10.80 -2.31
CA ALA A 185 0.76 -9.95 -1.94
C ALA A 185 0.39 -8.49 -2.17
N ASP A 186 1.09 -7.61 -1.47
CA ASP A 186 0.97 -6.17 -1.63
C ASP A 186 2.34 -5.49 -1.74
N THR A 187 2.41 -4.44 -2.55
CA THR A 187 3.64 -3.66 -2.71
C THR A 187 3.33 -2.20 -3.00
N HIS A 188 4.25 -1.32 -2.62
CA HIS A 188 4.14 0.12 -2.91
C HIS A 188 4.52 0.37 -4.36
N LEU A 189 3.84 1.28 -5.06
CA LEU A 189 4.26 1.66 -6.40
C LEU A 189 5.17 2.88 -6.37
N ARG A 190 6.03 2.99 -7.37
CA ARG A 190 6.95 4.12 -7.56
C ARG A 190 6.39 5.10 -8.57
N GLN A 191 6.56 6.39 -8.28
CA GLN A 191 6.10 7.48 -9.16
C GLN A 191 7.19 7.89 -10.15
N ASP A 192 8.45 7.68 -9.80
CA ASP A 192 9.63 8.15 -10.51
C ASP A 192 10.11 7.19 -11.61
N VAL A 193 9.70 5.93 -11.56
CA VAL A 193 10.07 4.89 -12.52
C VAL A 193 8.87 4.00 -12.87
N PRO A 194 8.87 3.36 -14.06
CA PRO A 194 7.88 2.35 -14.43
C PRO A 194 7.75 1.22 -13.39
N ASN A 195 6.51 0.79 -13.13
CA ASN A 195 6.23 -0.39 -12.32
C ASN A 195 5.82 -1.53 -13.25
N LEU A 196 6.48 -2.68 -13.14
CA LEU A 196 6.40 -3.77 -14.10
C LEU A 196 5.87 -5.01 -13.39
N LEU A 197 4.63 -5.42 -13.69
CA LEU A 197 4.01 -6.61 -13.11
C LEU A 197 3.90 -7.70 -14.17
N TRP A 198 4.46 -8.89 -13.92
CA TRP A 198 4.12 -10.05 -14.72
C TRP A 198 2.66 -10.43 -14.48
N TYR A 199 1.85 -10.36 -15.54
CA TYR A 199 0.42 -10.58 -15.44
C TYR A 199 -0.07 -11.53 -16.53
N GLU A 200 -0.68 -12.63 -16.11
CA GLU A 200 -1.41 -13.54 -16.98
C GLU A 200 -2.77 -13.87 -16.37
N ASP A 201 -3.84 -13.54 -17.09
CA ASP A 201 -5.17 -14.03 -16.75
C ASP A 201 -5.72 -14.85 -17.91
N ASN A 202 -5.19 -16.06 -18.05
CA ASN A 202 -5.58 -17.01 -19.10
C ASN A 202 -6.87 -17.78 -18.76
N ARG A 203 -7.48 -17.54 -17.59
CA ARG A 203 -8.68 -18.26 -17.15
C ARG A 203 -9.85 -17.96 -18.09
N PRO A 204 -10.59 -18.97 -18.58
CA PRO A 204 -11.80 -18.74 -19.35
C PRO A 204 -12.83 -17.95 -18.54
N TYR A 205 -13.52 -17.01 -19.19
CA TYR A 205 -14.61 -16.25 -18.56
C TYR A 205 -15.66 -17.15 -17.90
N ALA A 206 -15.90 -18.34 -18.48
CA ALA A 206 -16.84 -19.34 -17.98
C ALA A 206 -16.46 -19.89 -16.60
N GLU A 207 -15.16 -19.92 -16.27
CA GLU A 207 -14.63 -20.50 -15.02
C GLU A 207 -14.52 -19.46 -13.89
N LEU A 208 -14.65 -18.17 -14.21
CA LEU A 208 -14.59 -17.10 -13.23
C LEU A 208 -15.93 -16.94 -12.50
N ARG A 209 -15.87 -16.80 -11.18
CA ARG A 209 -17.01 -16.39 -10.34
C ARG A 209 -17.52 -15.01 -10.77
N SER A 210 -18.79 -14.71 -10.54
CA SER A 210 -19.43 -13.44 -10.97
C SER A 210 -18.63 -12.19 -10.55
N ASN A 211 -18.15 -12.15 -9.31
CA ASN A 211 -17.37 -11.02 -8.79
C ASN A 211 -16.00 -10.89 -9.45
N ASP A 212 -15.34 -12.00 -9.76
CA ASP A 212 -14.04 -12.01 -10.44
C ASP A 212 -14.19 -11.68 -11.93
N ARG A 213 -15.27 -12.14 -12.56
CA ARG A 213 -15.65 -11.78 -13.93
C ARG A 213 -15.82 -10.27 -14.07
N MET A 214 -16.55 -9.61 -13.17
CA MET A 214 -16.67 -8.15 -13.20
C MET A 214 -15.35 -7.44 -12.90
N SER A 215 -14.56 -7.95 -11.96
CA SER A 215 -13.23 -7.38 -11.66
C SER A 215 -12.33 -7.39 -12.90
N ARG A 216 -12.30 -8.52 -13.63
CA ARG A 216 -11.56 -8.65 -14.89
C ARG A 216 -12.09 -7.70 -15.96
N ILE A 217 -13.41 -7.57 -16.12
CA ILE A 217 -14.00 -6.62 -17.07
C ILE A 217 -13.56 -5.19 -16.72
N ILE A 218 -13.69 -4.77 -15.47
CA ILE A 218 -13.28 -3.42 -15.01
C ILE A 218 -11.79 -3.17 -15.26
N GLN A 219 -10.96 -4.21 -15.12
CA GLN A 219 -9.51 -4.08 -15.30
C GLN A 219 -9.10 -4.10 -16.77
N THR A 220 -9.72 -4.94 -17.60
CA THR A 220 -9.23 -5.30 -18.95
C THR A 220 -10.00 -4.70 -20.11
N PHE A 221 -11.15 -4.08 -19.85
CA PHE A 221 -11.99 -3.45 -20.86
C PHE A 221 -11.98 -1.95 -20.61
N ASP A 222 -11.97 -1.18 -21.69
CA ASP A 222 -12.09 0.27 -21.61
C ASP A 222 -13.52 0.63 -21.23
N ARG A 223 -13.66 1.52 -20.24
CA ARG A 223 -14.98 2.03 -19.85
C ARG A 223 -15.44 3.01 -20.91
N PHE A 224 -16.47 2.64 -21.67
CA PHE A 224 -17.01 3.48 -22.73
C PHE A 224 -17.94 4.56 -22.14
N CYS A 225 -18.98 4.14 -21.42
CA CYS A 225 -19.87 5.06 -20.69
C CYS A 225 -20.67 4.31 -19.61
N GLY A 226 -20.99 4.97 -18.49
CA GLY A 226 -21.81 4.36 -17.43
C GLY A 226 -21.25 3.03 -16.93
N SER A 227 -22.04 1.96 -17.04
CA SER A 227 -21.65 0.58 -16.71
C SER A 227 -21.25 -0.26 -17.93
N ILE A 228 -20.96 0.38 -19.07
CA ILE A 228 -20.61 -0.26 -20.33
C ILE A 228 -19.09 -0.29 -20.48
N TYR A 229 -18.57 -1.50 -20.67
CA TYR A 229 -17.15 -1.81 -20.84
C TYR A 229 -16.96 -2.48 -22.21
N ILE A 230 -15.99 -2.00 -23.00
CA ILE A 230 -15.71 -2.48 -24.35
C ILE A 230 -14.25 -2.90 -24.43
N LYS A 231 -13.97 -4.03 -25.09
CA LYS A 231 -12.62 -4.46 -25.44
C LYS A 231 -12.60 -4.78 -26.92
N SER A 232 -11.63 -4.23 -27.65
CA SER A 232 -11.40 -4.61 -29.05
C SER A 232 -11.10 -6.11 -29.14
N LYS A 233 -11.65 -6.76 -30.17
CA LYS A 233 -11.38 -8.18 -30.44
C LYS A 233 -9.93 -8.42 -30.82
#